data_AF-A0A847G3X5-F1
#
_entry.id   AF-A0A847G3X5-F1
#
_cell.length_a   1.000
_cell.length_b   1.000
_cell.length_c   1.000
_cell.angle_alpha   90.00
_cell.angle_beta   90.00
_cell.angle_gamma   90.00
#
_symmetry.space_group_name_H-M   'P 1'
#
loop_
_entity.id
_entity.type
_entity.pdbx_description
1 polymer ?
#
loop_
_entity_poly.entity_id
_entity_poly.type
_entity_poly.pdbx_seq_one_letter_code
_entity_poly.pdbx_strand_id
1 'polypeptide(L)'
;MGESKNSFFGIGLLVGVMVTIIIFLILSVCGMTGYLFLERPQLFPGTVTRTIDARGGWQSSGVWVKPGNRVEVTVVDGVWTHWEGTEPYNEGSGGGYVCGKAMSPDDCVEPLPNYSAGGLIGRVGEEIFPVGTGTIWKSTESGRLELRINDGDVGLYDNDGGLKVEVHIQR
;
A
#
# COMPACT_ATOMS: atom_id res chain seq x y z
N MET A 1 34.12 48.42 -57.64
CA MET A 1 32.78 47.78 -57.76
C MET A 1 33.02 46.30 -57.45
N GLY A 2 32.60 45.67 -56.37
CA GLY A 2 31.76 45.95 -55.21
C GLY A 2 32.01 44.81 -54.20
N GLU A 3 31.63 45.02 -52.95
CA GLU A 3 32.17 44.34 -51.76
C GLU A 3 31.95 42.82 -51.67
N SER A 4 33.00 42.11 -51.20
CA SER A 4 32.92 40.78 -50.60
C SER A 4 33.00 40.95 -49.08
N LYS A 5 31.84 40.93 -48.44
CA LYS A 5 31.68 40.72 -47.00
C LYS A 5 30.58 39.68 -46.86
N ASN A 6 30.65 38.87 -45.80
CA ASN A 6 29.68 37.84 -45.39
C ASN A 6 30.12 36.40 -45.72
N SER A 7 31.14 35.90 -45.01
CA SER A 7 31.24 34.43 -44.85
C SER A 7 31.76 33.95 -43.50
N PHE A 8 32.20 34.84 -42.59
CA PHE A 8 32.79 34.41 -41.31
C PHE A 8 31.84 34.47 -40.11
N PHE A 9 30.67 35.09 -40.23
CA PHE A 9 29.76 35.28 -39.08
C PHE A 9 28.78 34.12 -38.84
N GLY A 10 28.57 33.23 -39.82
CA GLY A 10 27.54 32.17 -39.74
C GLY A 10 27.93 30.92 -38.94
N ILE A 11 29.21 30.54 -38.96
CA ILE A 11 29.64 29.24 -38.40
C ILE A 11 29.80 29.31 -36.87
N GLY A 12 30.28 30.44 -36.33
CA GLY A 12 30.44 30.61 -34.88
C GLY A 12 29.12 30.62 -34.10
N LEU A 13 28.06 31.20 -34.69
CA LEU A 13 26.73 31.26 -34.09
C LEU A 13 26.06 29.87 -34.08
N LEU A 14 26.21 29.09 -35.16
CA LEU A 14 25.68 27.73 -35.25
C LEU A 14 26.36 26.75 -34.28
N VAL A 15 27.68 26.85 -34.09
CA VAL A 15 28.41 26.02 -33.12
C VAL A 15 28.04 26.39 -31.68
N GLY A 16 27.89 27.68 -31.38
CA GLY A 16 27.47 28.13 -30.04
C GLY A 16 26.07 27.65 -29.65
N VAL A 17 25.10 27.75 -30.57
CA VAL A 17 23.71 27.31 -30.35
C VAL A 17 23.63 25.78 -30.16
N MET A 18 24.41 25.01 -30.94
CA MET A 18 24.46 23.55 -30.82
C MET A 18 25.05 23.08 -29.47
N VAL A 19 26.10 23.74 -28.97
CA VAL A 19 26.70 23.40 -27.66
C VAL A 19 25.73 23.70 -26.50
N THR A 20 24.97 24.81 -26.55
CA THR A 20 23.96 25.12 -25.53
C THR A 20 22.78 24.13 -25.53
N ILE A 21 22.33 23.65 -26.70
CA ILE A 21 21.23 22.67 -26.80
C ILE A 21 21.66 21.32 -26.21
N ILE A 22 22.91 20.89 -26.47
CA ILE A 22 23.45 19.64 -25.91
C ILE A 22 23.58 19.72 -24.38
N ILE A 23 24.03 20.86 -23.84
CA ILE A 23 24.13 21.07 -22.38
C ILE A 23 22.74 21.05 -21.71
N PHE A 24 21.73 21.68 -22.32
CA PHE A 24 20.35 21.64 -21.80
C PHE A 24 19.72 20.24 -21.85
N LEU A 25 19.99 19.46 -22.90
CA LEU A 25 19.52 18.07 -23.01
C LEU A 25 20.20 17.16 -21.98
N ILE A 26 21.50 17.32 -21.73
CA ILE A 26 22.23 16.55 -20.70
C ILE A 26 21.72 16.92 -19.29
N LEU A 27 21.46 18.19 -19.01
CA LEU A 27 20.88 18.63 -17.73
C LEU A 27 19.43 18.18 -17.55
N SER A 28 18.64 18.10 -18.63
CA SER A 28 17.26 17.59 -18.59
C SER A 28 17.19 16.08 -18.35
N VAL A 29 18.15 15.30 -18.86
CA VAL A 29 18.23 13.86 -18.58
C VAL A 29 18.78 13.60 -17.18
N CYS A 30 19.67 14.46 -16.66
CA CYS A 30 20.19 14.36 -15.29
C CYS A 30 19.18 14.86 -14.22
N GLY A 31 18.25 15.73 -14.60
CA GLY A 31 17.18 16.23 -13.72
C GLY A 31 15.95 15.32 -13.61
N MET A 32 15.70 14.46 -14.61
CA MET A 32 14.57 13.51 -14.59
C MET A 32 14.89 12.15 -13.97
N THR A 33 16.16 11.80 -13.76
CA THR A 33 16.55 10.57 -13.04
C THR A 33 16.37 10.66 -11.52
N GLY A 34 16.14 11.84 -10.97
CA GLY A 34 15.88 12.05 -9.54
C GLY A 34 14.45 11.73 -9.07
N TYR A 35 13.52 11.41 -9.99
CA TYR A 35 12.11 11.15 -9.66
C TYR A 35 11.72 9.67 -9.68
N LEU A 36 12.68 8.75 -9.84
CA LEU A 36 12.46 7.39 -9.35
C LEU A 36 12.51 7.48 -7.82
N PHE A 37 11.36 7.76 -7.22
CA PHE A 37 11.07 7.48 -5.82
C PHE A 37 11.42 6.01 -5.55
N LEU A 38 12.69 5.74 -5.26
CA LEU A 38 13.05 4.66 -4.38
C LEU A 38 12.53 5.10 -3.02
N GLU A 39 11.24 4.89 -2.77
CA GLU A 39 10.78 4.69 -1.41
C GLU A 39 11.65 3.55 -0.89
N ARG A 40 12.74 3.89 -0.19
CA ARG A 40 13.57 2.88 0.47
C ARG A 40 12.60 2.06 1.29
N PRO A 41 12.49 0.74 1.06
CA PRO A 41 11.74 -0.11 1.97
C PRO A 41 12.32 0.19 3.35
N GLN A 42 11.51 0.76 4.22
CA GLN A 42 11.94 1.10 5.56
C GLN A 42 12.28 -0.23 6.25
N LEU A 43 13.56 -0.58 6.21
CA LEU A 43 14.16 -1.66 6.99
C LEU A 43 14.20 -1.17 8.44
N PHE A 44 13.04 -1.08 9.08
CA PHE A 44 13.00 -0.83 10.51
C PHE A 44 13.07 -2.15 11.25
N PRO A 45 14.16 -2.43 12.00
CA PRO A 45 14.06 -3.30 13.16
C PRO A 45 13.25 -2.55 14.21
N GLY A 46 11.93 -2.55 14.07
CA GLY A 46 11.04 -1.79 14.92
C GLY A 46 9.60 -2.17 14.69
N THR A 47 8.82 -2.12 15.77
CA THR A 47 7.37 -2.25 15.71
C THR A 47 6.79 -0.98 15.08
N VAL A 48 5.93 -1.15 14.07
CA VAL A 48 5.20 -0.07 13.43
C VAL A 48 3.76 -0.08 13.94
N THR A 49 3.32 1.03 14.51
CA THR A 49 1.95 1.18 14.98
C THR A 49 1.10 1.97 13.98
N ARG A 50 -0.09 1.50 13.64
CA ARG A 50 -1.05 2.18 12.75
C ARG A 50 -2.47 2.07 13.28
N THR A 51 -3.31 3.03 12.92
CA THR A 51 -4.76 2.93 13.10
C THR A 51 -5.38 2.56 11.76
N ILE A 52 -6.22 1.53 11.77
CA ILE A 52 -6.97 1.03 10.60
C ILE A 52 -8.43 1.40 10.82
N ASP A 53 -8.97 2.21 9.92
CA ASP A 53 -10.37 2.67 9.96
C ASP A 53 -11.31 1.60 9.37
N ALA A 54 -12.45 1.34 10.01
CA ALA A 54 -13.41 0.32 9.58
C ALA A 54 -14.15 0.67 8.27
N ARG A 55 -14.27 1.96 7.94
CA ARG A 55 -14.85 2.45 6.68
C ARG A 55 -13.82 2.52 5.55
N GLY A 56 -12.54 2.32 5.87
CA GLY A 56 -11.46 2.31 4.89
C GLY A 56 -11.35 0.97 4.18
N GLY A 57 -11.02 1.01 2.88
CA GLY A 57 -10.58 -0.17 2.14
C GLY A 57 -9.20 -0.67 2.61
N TRP A 58 -8.41 -1.20 1.67
CA TRP A 58 -7.02 -1.61 1.97
C TRP A 58 -6.16 -0.42 2.39
N GLN A 59 -5.65 -0.46 3.63
CA GLN A 59 -4.85 0.62 4.23
C GLN A 59 -3.43 0.15 4.48
N SER A 60 -2.43 0.92 4.06
CA SER A 60 -1.03 0.54 4.26
C SER A 60 -0.64 0.58 5.73
N SER A 61 -0.02 -0.51 6.20
CA SER A 61 0.67 -0.53 7.51
C SER A 61 1.96 0.31 7.51
N GLY A 62 2.49 0.67 6.34
CA GLY A 62 3.82 1.25 6.18
C GLY A 62 4.97 0.24 6.19
N VAL A 63 4.67 -1.06 6.32
CA VAL A 63 5.67 -2.13 6.33
C VAL A 63 5.77 -2.78 4.95
N TRP A 64 7.00 -2.95 4.46
CA TRP A 64 7.29 -3.71 3.25
C TRP A 64 7.78 -5.12 3.63
N VAL A 65 7.10 -6.13 3.10
CA VAL A 65 7.33 -7.55 3.38
C VAL A 65 8.01 -8.22 2.19
N LYS A 66 8.88 -9.20 2.48
CA LYS A 66 9.52 -10.06 1.50
C LYS A 66 9.20 -11.54 1.79
N PRO A 67 9.28 -12.42 0.76
CA PRO A 67 9.14 -13.84 0.94
C PRO A 67 10.09 -14.36 2.02
N GLY A 68 9.54 -15.18 2.91
CA GLY A 68 10.26 -15.75 4.04
C GLY A 68 10.27 -14.91 5.31
N ASN A 69 9.88 -13.64 5.28
CA ASN A 69 9.69 -12.85 6.51
C ASN A 69 8.60 -13.48 7.38
N ARG A 70 8.87 -13.56 8.69
CA ARG A 70 7.84 -13.81 9.70
C ARG A 70 7.33 -12.45 10.17
N VAL A 71 6.05 -12.19 9.98
CA VAL A 71 5.42 -10.93 10.37
C VAL A 71 4.41 -11.22 11.45
N GLU A 72 4.54 -10.50 12.57
CA GLU A 72 3.59 -10.47 13.66
C GLU A 72 2.74 -9.22 13.52
N VAL A 73 1.43 -9.39 13.56
CA VAL A 73 0.46 -8.29 13.56
C VAL A 73 -0.44 -8.49 14.77
N THR A 74 -0.60 -7.45 15.59
CA THR A 74 -1.37 -7.52 16.84
C THR A 74 -2.25 -6.29 16.97
N VAL A 75 -3.52 -6.48 17.34
CA VAL A 75 -4.40 -5.39 17.76
C VAL A 75 -4.05 -5.03 19.19
N VAL A 76 -3.70 -3.76 19.43
CA VAL A 76 -3.26 -3.28 20.75
C VAL A 76 -4.23 -2.33 21.41
N ASP A 77 -5.18 -1.77 20.64
CA ASP A 77 -6.23 -0.89 21.15
C ASP A 77 -7.35 -0.74 20.10
N GLY A 78 -8.50 -0.23 20.52
CA GLY A 78 -9.63 0.09 19.65
C GLY A 78 -10.59 -1.08 19.43
N VAL A 79 -11.76 -0.72 18.91
CA VAL A 79 -12.82 -1.65 18.54
C VAL A 79 -13.50 -1.13 17.27
N TRP A 80 -14.10 -2.03 16.51
CA TRP A 80 -14.90 -1.68 15.33
C TRP A 80 -16.08 -2.60 15.13
N THR A 81 -17.00 -2.23 14.25
CA THR A 81 -18.10 -3.10 13.80
C THR A 81 -18.23 -3.03 12.28
N HIS A 82 -18.72 -4.10 11.67
CA HIS A 82 -19.04 -4.15 10.25
C HIS A 82 -20.52 -3.81 9.96
N TRP A 83 -21.29 -3.44 10.99
CA TRP A 83 -22.66 -2.99 10.81
C TRP A 83 -23.12 -2.19 12.04
N GLU A 84 -22.97 -0.87 11.99
CA GLU A 84 -23.33 0.03 13.09
C GLU A 84 -24.81 -0.11 13.47
N GLY A 85 -25.05 -0.37 14.76
CA GLY A 85 -26.41 -0.56 15.30
C GLY A 85 -26.98 -1.97 15.16
N THR A 86 -26.32 -2.87 14.43
CA THR A 86 -26.76 -4.26 14.24
C THR A 86 -25.77 -5.25 14.85
N GLU A 87 -24.49 -5.12 14.53
CA GLU A 87 -23.44 -6.05 14.99
C GLU A 87 -22.60 -5.41 16.11
N PRO A 88 -22.18 -6.21 17.11
CA PRO A 88 -21.39 -5.70 18.22
C PRO A 88 -20.00 -5.26 17.77
N TYR A 89 -19.48 -4.25 18.46
CA TYR A 89 -18.09 -3.86 18.33
C TYR A 89 -17.17 -4.99 18.81
N ASN A 90 -16.07 -5.20 18.10
CA ASN A 90 -15.08 -6.24 18.37
C ASN A 90 -13.65 -5.74 18.14
N GLU A 91 -12.67 -6.46 18.70
CA GLU A 91 -11.24 -6.14 18.66
C GLU A 91 -10.54 -6.75 17.43
N GLY A 92 -11.27 -6.94 16.32
CA GLY A 92 -10.75 -7.53 15.09
C GLY A 92 -11.02 -9.03 14.92
N SER A 93 -11.68 -9.71 15.86
CA SER A 93 -12.06 -11.13 15.69
C SER A 93 -13.17 -11.35 14.65
N GLY A 94 -13.95 -10.32 14.36
CA GLY A 94 -15.20 -10.41 13.59
C GLY A 94 -16.37 -10.95 14.41
N GLY A 95 -17.52 -11.05 13.75
CA GLY A 95 -18.79 -11.54 14.29
C GLY A 95 -18.99 -13.05 14.13
N GLY A 96 -20.25 -13.49 14.18
CA GLY A 96 -20.61 -14.91 14.01
C GLY A 96 -20.77 -15.36 12.56
N TYR A 97 -20.92 -14.42 11.63
CA TYR A 97 -21.17 -14.70 10.22
C TYR A 97 -19.86 -14.98 9.45
N VAL A 98 -19.89 -16.03 8.63
CA VAL A 98 -18.81 -16.39 7.70
C VAL A 98 -19.46 -16.76 6.36
N CYS A 99 -19.31 -15.92 5.34
CA CYS A 99 -20.04 -16.08 4.09
C CYS A 99 -19.81 -17.43 3.40
N GLY A 100 -18.56 -17.90 3.33
CA GLY A 100 -18.20 -19.19 2.73
C GLY A 100 -18.76 -20.43 3.45
N LYS A 101 -19.36 -20.26 4.64
CA LYS A 101 -20.15 -21.31 5.32
C LYS A 101 -21.63 -21.27 4.96
N ALA A 102 -22.13 -20.13 4.49
CA ALA A 102 -23.53 -19.92 4.14
C ALA A 102 -23.79 -20.12 2.64
N MET A 103 -22.81 -19.82 1.78
CA MET A 103 -22.89 -19.95 0.33
C MET A 103 -21.53 -20.25 -0.30
N SER A 104 -21.49 -20.38 -1.63
CA SER A 104 -20.23 -20.55 -2.36
C SER A 104 -19.30 -19.35 -2.09
N PRO A 105 -18.00 -19.56 -1.84
CA PRO A 105 -17.04 -18.47 -1.70
C PRO A 105 -17.02 -17.49 -2.88
N ASP A 106 -17.32 -17.97 -4.10
CA ASP A 106 -17.35 -17.15 -5.32
C ASP A 106 -18.56 -16.20 -5.35
N ASP A 107 -19.58 -16.44 -4.54
CA ASP A 107 -20.78 -15.60 -4.42
C ASP A 107 -20.64 -14.57 -3.26
N CYS A 108 -19.56 -14.65 -2.48
CA CYS A 108 -19.30 -13.77 -1.35
C CYS A 108 -18.71 -12.43 -1.77
N VAL A 109 -19.07 -11.38 -1.03
CA VAL A 109 -18.55 -10.02 -1.25
C VAL A 109 -17.32 -9.72 -0.38
N GLU A 110 -17.14 -10.47 0.70
CA GLU A 110 -16.03 -10.33 1.63
C GLU A 110 -14.70 -10.71 0.95
N PRO A 111 -13.62 -9.92 1.14
CA PRO A 111 -12.32 -10.23 0.54
C PRO A 111 -11.74 -11.58 0.98
N LEU A 112 -12.12 -12.06 2.18
CA LEU A 112 -11.75 -13.38 2.69
C LEU A 112 -13.02 -14.16 3.09
N PRO A 113 -13.71 -14.80 2.13
CA PRO A 113 -15.03 -15.41 2.33
C PRO A 113 -15.10 -16.47 3.43
N ASN A 114 -13.98 -17.17 3.67
CA ASN A 114 -13.89 -18.24 4.67
C ASN A 114 -13.49 -17.74 6.06
N TYR A 115 -13.45 -16.42 6.27
CA TYR A 115 -13.16 -15.78 7.54
C TYR A 115 -14.35 -14.95 8.03
N SER A 116 -14.36 -14.59 9.32
CA SER A 116 -15.48 -13.89 9.93
C SER A 116 -15.67 -12.50 9.33
N ALA A 117 -16.93 -12.13 9.06
CA ALA A 117 -17.30 -10.77 8.71
C ALA A 117 -16.95 -9.82 9.88
N GLY A 118 -16.39 -8.66 9.56
CA GLY A 118 -15.89 -7.72 10.55
C GLY A 118 -14.56 -8.09 11.20
N GLY A 119 -13.93 -9.19 10.80
CA GLY A 119 -12.60 -9.57 11.28
C GLY A 119 -11.48 -8.75 10.62
N LEU A 120 -10.37 -8.53 11.30
CA LEU A 120 -9.17 -7.90 10.71
C LEU A 120 -8.49 -8.90 9.78
N ILE A 121 -8.21 -8.46 8.55
CA ILE A 121 -7.49 -9.23 7.53
C ILE A 121 -6.31 -8.44 7.00
N GLY A 122 -5.32 -9.17 6.50
CA GLY A 122 -4.13 -8.61 5.87
C GLY A 122 -3.98 -9.05 4.43
N ARG A 123 -3.25 -8.23 3.65
CA ARG A 123 -2.84 -8.54 2.29
C ARG A 123 -1.39 -8.15 2.05
N VAL A 124 -0.67 -9.01 1.33
CA VAL A 124 0.62 -8.70 0.69
C VAL A 124 0.58 -9.25 -0.73
N GLY A 125 0.63 -8.36 -1.73
CA GLY A 125 0.42 -8.79 -3.12
C GLY A 125 -0.96 -9.39 -3.32
N GLU A 126 -1.03 -10.63 -3.82
CA GLU A 126 -2.27 -11.39 -4.00
C GLU A 126 -2.62 -12.24 -2.76
N GLU A 127 -1.69 -12.41 -1.82
CA GLU A 127 -1.90 -13.23 -0.62
C GLU A 127 -2.75 -12.45 0.41
N ILE A 128 -3.97 -12.93 0.67
CA ILE A 128 -4.87 -12.44 1.72
C ILE A 128 -4.92 -13.45 2.86
N PHE A 129 -4.85 -12.99 4.11
CA PHE A 129 -4.79 -13.85 5.28
C PHE A 129 -5.56 -13.28 6.48
N PRO A 130 -6.06 -14.15 7.39
CA PRO A 130 -6.71 -13.70 8.61
C PRO A 130 -5.69 -13.15 9.61
N VAL A 131 -6.02 -12.02 10.24
CA VAL A 131 -5.24 -11.42 11.33
C VAL A 131 -5.94 -11.59 12.67
N GLY A 132 -7.24 -11.31 12.74
CA GLY A 132 -7.97 -11.37 14.00
C GLY A 132 -7.50 -10.32 15.01
N THR A 133 -7.46 -10.70 16.29
CA THR A 133 -6.81 -9.90 17.35
C THR A 133 -5.29 -9.95 17.27
N GLY A 134 -4.72 -10.94 16.57
CA GLY A 134 -3.32 -11.01 16.26
C GLY A 134 -2.91 -12.32 15.57
N THR A 135 -1.85 -12.25 14.77
CA THR A 135 -1.34 -13.40 14.01
C THR A 135 0.18 -13.33 13.84
N ILE A 136 0.81 -14.49 13.69
CA ILE A 136 2.16 -14.61 13.16
C ILE A 136 2.05 -15.38 11.85
N TRP A 137 2.46 -14.73 10.78
CA TRP A 137 2.36 -15.28 9.44
C TRP A 137 3.72 -15.22 8.74
N LYS A 138 3.98 -16.19 7.86
CA LYS A 138 5.21 -16.23 7.06
C LYS A 138 4.85 -15.93 5.61
N SER A 139 5.37 -14.82 5.10
CA SER A 139 5.03 -14.35 3.77
C SER A 139 5.59 -15.23 2.67
N THR A 140 4.77 -15.47 1.65
CA THR A 140 5.21 -16.05 0.37
C THR A 140 5.42 -14.98 -0.70
N GLU A 141 4.86 -13.79 -0.49
CA GLU A 141 4.84 -12.68 -1.45
C GLU A 141 5.79 -11.53 -1.07
N SER A 142 6.06 -10.66 -2.06
CA SER A 142 6.69 -9.35 -1.82
C SER A 142 5.65 -8.24 -1.95
N GLY A 143 5.66 -7.28 -1.03
CA GLY A 143 4.80 -6.11 -1.19
C GLY A 143 4.61 -5.31 0.09
N ARG A 144 3.77 -4.28 -0.01
CA ARG A 144 3.29 -3.56 1.17
C ARG A 144 2.30 -4.44 1.92
N LEU A 145 2.44 -4.52 3.23
CA LEU A 145 1.39 -5.06 4.09
C LEU A 145 0.26 -4.04 4.19
N GLU A 146 -0.90 -4.44 3.72
CA GLU A 146 -2.15 -3.69 3.82
C GLU A 146 -3.12 -4.41 4.74
N LEU A 147 -3.95 -3.66 5.45
CA LEU A 147 -4.90 -4.16 6.43
C LEU A 147 -6.28 -3.55 6.16
N ARG A 148 -7.33 -4.31 6.45
CA ARG A 148 -8.73 -3.82 6.42
C ARG A 148 -9.65 -4.71 7.25
N ILE A 149 -10.87 -4.24 7.45
CA ILE A 149 -11.97 -5.08 7.92
C ILE A 149 -12.43 -6.05 6.82
N ASN A 150 -12.76 -7.28 7.20
CA ASN A 150 -13.32 -8.29 6.30
C ASN A 150 -14.80 -8.03 6.08
N ASP A 151 -15.07 -7.09 5.20
CA ASP A 151 -16.41 -6.73 4.75
C ASP A 151 -16.32 -6.26 3.30
N GLY A 152 -17.40 -6.43 2.54
CA GLY A 152 -17.45 -6.09 1.13
C GLY A 152 -17.29 -4.59 0.90
N ASP A 153 -16.72 -4.19 -0.25
CA ASP A 153 -16.51 -2.75 -0.55
C ASP A 153 -17.82 -1.95 -0.53
N VAL A 154 -18.95 -2.61 -0.83
CA VAL A 154 -20.30 -2.01 -0.77
C VAL A 154 -20.84 -1.87 0.65
N GLY A 155 -20.28 -2.58 1.65
CA GLY A 155 -20.66 -2.53 3.07
C GLY A 155 -19.81 -1.58 3.91
N LEU A 156 -18.70 -1.05 3.37
CA LEU A 156 -17.81 -0.17 4.15
C LEU A 156 -18.48 1.11 4.69
N TYR A 157 -19.64 1.52 4.17
CA TYR A 157 -20.29 2.78 4.55
C TYR A 157 -20.96 2.74 5.93
N ASP A 158 -21.46 1.58 6.37
CA ASP A 158 -22.11 1.37 7.67
C ASP A 158 -21.21 0.67 8.70
N ASN A 159 -19.93 0.51 8.39
CA ASN A 159 -18.90 0.14 9.35
C ASN A 159 -18.60 1.30 10.30
N ASP A 160 -18.18 1.03 11.53
CA ASP A 160 -17.77 2.07 12.48
C ASP A 160 -16.60 1.65 13.36
N GLY A 161 -15.85 2.64 13.85
CA GLY A 161 -14.69 2.45 14.71
C GLY A 161 -13.38 2.22 13.97
N GLY A 162 -12.38 1.74 14.71
CA GLY A 162 -11.06 1.49 14.16
C GLY A 162 -10.16 0.76 15.14
N LEU A 163 -9.17 0.07 14.59
CA LEU A 163 -8.22 -0.74 15.36
C LEU A 163 -6.84 -0.11 15.30
N LYS A 164 -6.19 0.01 16.45
CA LYS A 164 -4.77 0.32 16.54
C LYS A 164 -4.00 -0.99 16.51
N VAL A 165 -3.15 -1.15 15.50
CA VAL A 165 -2.38 -2.36 15.25
C VAL A 165 -0.89 -2.09 15.37
N GLU A 166 -0.18 -3.08 15.88
CA GLU A 166 1.27 -3.15 15.86
C GLU A 166 1.74 -4.22 14.87
N VAL A 167 2.73 -3.87 14.05
CA VAL A 167 3.33 -4.76 13.07
C VAL A 167 4.82 -4.91 13.37
N HIS A 168 5.29 -6.14 13.49
CA HIS A 168 6.68 -6.47 13.76
C HIS A 168 7.20 -7.54 12.79
N ILE A 169 8.31 -7.27 12.11
CA ILE A 169 9.01 -8.27 11.28
C ILE A 169 10.04 -9.00 12.15
N GLN A 170 9.81 -10.29 12.39
CA GLN A 170 10.76 -11.20 13.02
C GLN A 170 11.78 -11.65 11.96
N ARG A 171 13.07 -11.49 12.27
CA ARG A 171 14.20 -11.92 11.41
C ARG A 171 14.69 -13.31 11.80
#